data_AF-A0A4V2RWZ3-F1
#
_entry.id   AF-A0A4V2RWZ3-F1
#
_cell.length_a   1.000
_cell.length_b   1.000
_cell.length_c   1.000
_cell.angle_alpha   90.00
_cell.angle_beta   90.00
_cell.angle_gamma   90.00
#
_symmetry.space_group_name_H-M   'P 1'
#
loop_
_entity.id
_entity.type
_entity.pdbx_description
1 polymer ?
#
loop_
_entity_poly.entity_id
_entity_poly.type
_entity_poly.pdbx_seq_one_letter_code
_entity_poly.pdbx_strand_id
1 'polypeptide(L)'
;MNCVEFEIRLAKLKSGENPGDEFIKHRNQCAKCTKLANEVEGLFQLIEVDASKTVSPFLSTRIMAALDKKAMEVHISIQKAWQIAAVSLALIAGFNLALFMDYRQSPTDADSVLSEYFFAGNAGMEIENNWLKLSTDED
;
A
#
# COMPACT_ATOMS: atom_id res chain seq x y z
N MET A 1 -22.36 -33.01 9.08
CA MET A 1 -21.71 -32.12 8.09
C MET A 1 -22.69 -31.65 7.03
N ASN A 2 -22.59 -30.38 6.63
CA ASN A 2 -23.32 -29.77 5.52
C ASN A 2 -22.55 -29.90 4.19
N CYS A 3 -23.22 -29.84 3.03
CA CYS A 3 -22.60 -29.93 1.71
C CYS A 3 -21.54 -28.83 1.48
N VAL A 4 -21.75 -27.61 1.99
CA VAL A 4 -20.78 -26.51 1.87
C VAL A 4 -19.51 -26.83 2.67
N GLU A 5 -19.66 -27.40 3.85
CA GLU A 5 -18.54 -27.81 4.68
C GLU A 5 -17.79 -29.00 4.05
N PHE A 6 -18.51 -29.91 3.40
CA PHE A 6 -17.92 -30.99 2.60
C PHE A 6 -17.07 -30.45 1.44
N GLU A 7 -17.60 -29.50 0.67
CA GLU A 7 -16.91 -28.85 -0.46
C GLU A 7 -15.61 -28.17 0.01
N ILE A 8 -15.66 -27.43 1.12
CA ILE A 8 -14.47 -26.77 1.70
C ILE A 8 -13.44 -27.80 2.17
N ARG A 9 -13.87 -28.88 2.83
CA ARG A 9 -12.96 -29.94 3.29
C ARG A 9 -12.35 -30.71 2.11
N LEU A 10 -13.15 -31.02 1.09
CA LEU A 10 -12.68 -31.67 -0.12
C LEU A 10 -11.60 -30.85 -0.83
N ALA A 11 -11.76 -29.53 -0.92
CA ALA A 11 -10.77 -28.64 -1.53
C ALA A 11 -9.45 -28.53 -0.72
N LYS A 12 -9.50 -28.75 0.59
CA LYS A 12 -8.34 -28.67 1.48
C LYS A 12 -7.64 -30.01 1.69
N LEU A 13 -8.28 -31.12 1.32
CA LEU A 13 -7.78 -32.46 1.57
C LEU A 13 -6.48 -32.68 0.78
N LYS A 14 -5.36 -32.85 1.50
CA LYS A 14 -4.09 -33.18 0.86
C LYS A 14 -4.04 -34.68 0.55
N SER A 15 -3.30 -35.04 -0.51
CA SER A 15 -3.06 -36.45 -0.83
C SER A 15 -2.44 -37.17 0.39
N GLY A 16 -3.09 -38.24 0.85
CA GLY A 16 -2.69 -39.04 2.01
C GLY A 16 -3.23 -38.57 3.37
N GLU A 17 -4.00 -37.49 3.45
CA GLU A 17 -4.64 -37.03 4.69
C GLU A 17 -5.94 -37.82 4.95
N ASN A 18 -6.16 -38.27 6.19
CA ASN A 18 -7.38 -38.98 6.56
C ASN A 18 -8.55 -37.97 6.65
N PRO A 19 -9.58 -38.07 5.79
CA PRO A 19 -10.69 -37.11 5.77
C PRO A 19 -11.65 -37.24 6.98
N GLY A 20 -11.54 -38.32 7.75
CA GLY A 20 -12.37 -38.59 8.92
C GLY A 20 -13.73 -39.25 8.60
N ASP A 21 -14.32 -39.88 9.62
CA ASP A 21 -15.51 -40.73 9.46
C ASP A 21 -16.77 -39.97 9.03
N GLU A 22 -16.94 -38.73 9.51
CA GLU A 22 -18.08 -37.90 9.11
C GLU A 22 -18.03 -37.53 7.62
N PHE A 23 -16.82 -37.35 7.07
CA PHE A 23 -16.62 -37.07 5.67
C PHE A 23 -17.05 -38.23 4.77
N ILE A 24 -16.61 -39.43 5.14
CA ILE A 24 -16.92 -40.67 4.43
C ILE A 24 -18.42 -40.95 4.50
N LYS A 25 -19.04 -40.79 5.67
CA LYS A 25 -20.49 -40.98 5.83
C LYS A 25 -21.29 -40.04 4.93
N HIS A 26 -20.93 -38.76 4.87
CA HIS A 26 -21.65 -37.80 4.05
C HIS A 26 -21.42 -38.00 2.54
N ARG A 27 -20.18 -38.37 2.13
CA ARG A 27 -19.88 -38.76 0.75
C ARG A 27 -20.81 -39.88 0.28
N ASN A 28 -21.12 -40.84 1.15
CA ASN A 28 -21.95 -42.00 0.79
C ASN A 28 -23.46 -41.72 0.89
N GLN A 29 -23.88 -40.76 1.71
CA GLN A 29 -25.30 -40.46 1.93
C GLN A 29 -25.85 -39.35 1.01
N CYS A 30 -25.01 -38.44 0.52
CA CYS A 30 -25.44 -37.31 -0.29
C CYS A 30 -25.00 -37.46 -1.76
N ALA A 31 -25.94 -37.73 -2.66
CA ALA A 31 -25.66 -37.94 -4.09
C ALA A 31 -24.90 -36.78 -4.76
N LYS A 32 -25.18 -35.52 -4.38
CA LYS A 32 -24.45 -34.34 -4.89
C LYS A 32 -22.98 -34.40 -4.50
N CYS A 33 -22.70 -34.65 -3.22
CA CYS A 33 -21.34 -34.72 -2.70
C CYS A 33 -20.59 -35.96 -3.18
N THR A 34 -21.28 -37.09 -3.40
CA THR A 34 -20.70 -38.27 -4.05
C THR A 34 -20.20 -37.94 -5.45
N LYS A 35 -21.06 -37.28 -6.25
CA LYS A 35 -20.72 -36.93 -7.63
C LYS A 35 -19.54 -35.97 -7.68
N LEU A 36 -19.57 -34.92 -6.85
CA LEU A 36 -18.48 -33.95 -6.73
C LEU A 36 -17.15 -34.64 -6.34
N ALA A 37 -17.17 -35.52 -5.35
CA ALA A 37 -15.98 -36.24 -4.90
C ALA A 37 -15.39 -37.11 -6.02
N ASN A 38 -16.24 -37.79 -6.79
CA ASN A 38 -15.81 -38.62 -7.90
C ASN A 38 -15.25 -37.80 -9.08
N GLU A 39 -15.84 -36.63 -9.37
CA GLU A 39 -15.32 -35.71 -10.39
C GLU A 39 -13.92 -35.18 -10.00
N VAL A 40 -13.76 -34.81 -8.72
CA VAL A 40 -12.46 -34.35 -8.19
C VAL A 40 -11.42 -35.48 -8.21
N GLU A 41 -11.80 -36.70 -7.83
CA GLU A 41 -10.92 -37.87 -7.90
C GLU A 41 -10.48 -38.18 -9.33
N GLY A 42 -11.40 -38.08 -10.31
CA GLY A 42 -11.08 -38.22 -11.73
C GLY A 42 -10.14 -37.14 -12.26
N LEU A 43 -10.29 -35.90 -11.79
CA LEU A 43 -9.36 -34.81 -12.12
C LEU A 43 -7.96 -35.07 -11.58
N PHE A 44 -7.83 -35.53 -10.33
CA PHE A 44 -6.53 -35.88 -9.76
C PHE A 44 -5.86 -37.04 -10.50
N GLN A 45 -6.61 -38.08 -10.88
CA GLN A 45 -6.08 -39.17 -11.71
C GLN A 45 -5.58 -38.66 -13.05
N LEU A 46 -6.28 -37.73 -13.69
CA LEU A 46 -5.85 -37.14 -14.96
C LEU A 46 -4.57 -36.31 -14.78
N ILE A 47 -4.45 -35.55 -13.69
CA ILE A 47 -3.23 -34.81 -13.35
C ILE A 47 -2.07 -35.76 -13.08
N GLU A 48 -2.28 -36.88 -12.37
CA GLU A 48 -1.23 -37.88 -12.14
C GLU A 48 -0.78 -38.54 -13.45
N VAL A 49 -1.72 -38.87 -14.33
CA VAL A 49 -1.41 -39.40 -15.67
C VAL A 49 -0.66 -38.38 -16.51
N ASP A 50 -1.01 -37.10 -16.45
CA ASP A 50 -0.30 -36.03 -17.17
C ASP A 50 1.09 -35.74 -16.57
N ALA A 51 1.21 -35.73 -15.24
CA ALA A 51 2.48 -35.57 -14.55
C ALA A 51 3.44 -36.74 -14.80
N SER A 52 2.92 -37.97 -14.93
CA SER A 52 3.70 -39.16 -15.26
C SER A 52 4.15 -39.20 -16.73
N LYS A 53 3.48 -38.45 -17.62
CA LYS A 53 3.95 -38.20 -18.99
C LYS A 53 5.08 -37.17 -18.97
N THR A 54 6.24 -37.59 -18.48
CA THR A 54 7.56 -36.93 -18.64
C THR A 54 7.48 -35.41 -18.68
N VAL A 55 7.44 -34.78 -17.49
CA VAL A 55 7.87 -33.39 -17.37
C VAL A 55 9.23 -33.27 -18.05
N SER A 56 9.34 -32.44 -19.08
CA SER A 56 10.59 -32.27 -19.83
C SER A 56 11.73 -32.01 -18.84
N PRO A 57 12.87 -32.72 -18.90
CA PRO A 57 13.99 -32.51 -17.98
C PRO A 57 14.56 -31.08 -18.05
N PHE A 58 14.15 -30.30 -19.06
CA PHE A 58 14.51 -28.91 -19.26
C PHE A 58 13.46 -27.90 -18.75
N LEU A 59 12.38 -28.34 -18.07
CA LEU A 59 11.42 -27.40 -17.50
C LEU A 59 12.08 -26.57 -16.39
N SER A 60 12.87 -27.22 -15.53
CA SER A 60 13.66 -26.56 -14.47
C SER A 60 14.64 -25.54 -15.06
N THR A 61 15.34 -25.88 -16.15
CA THR A 61 16.29 -24.98 -16.80
C THR A 61 15.60 -23.78 -17.47
N ARG A 62 14.40 -23.97 -18.05
CA ARG A 62 13.60 -22.87 -18.61
C ARG A 62 13.05 -21.94 -17.54
N ILE A 63 12.60 -22.50 -16.40
CA ILE A 63 12.14 -21.70 -15.26
C ILE A 63 13.30 -20.91 -14.67
N MET A 64 14.47 -21.54 -14.47
CA MET A 64 15.67 -20.83 -14.02
C MET A 64 16.09 -19.72 -14.99
N ALA A 65 16.12 -19.99 -16.30
CA ALA A 65 16.46 -18.97 -17.30
C ALA A 65 15.47 -17.79 -17.33
N ALA A 66 14.18 -18.05 -17.07
CA ALA A 66 13.16 -16.99 -16.98
C ALA A 66 13.28 -16.19 -15.67
N LEU A 67 13.64 -16.83 -14.56
CA LEU A 67 13.90 -16.16 -13.29
C LEU A 67 15.17 -15.31 -13.34
N ASP A 68 16.23 -15.81 -14.00
CA ASP A 68 17.50 -15.11 -14.15
C ASP A 68 17.34 -13.83 -15.00
N LYS A 69 16.56 -13.90 -16.09
CA LYS A 69 16.18 -12.72 -16.86
C LYS A 69 15.42 -11.67 -16.04
N LYS A 70 14.49 -12.09 -15.18
CA LYS A 70 13.74 -11.17 -14.31
C LYS A 70 14.59 -10.59 -13.17
N ALA A 71 15.52 -11.37 -12.63
CA ALA A 71 16.48 -10.88 -11.63
C ALA A 71 17.39 -9.80 -12.21
N MET A 72 17.80 -9.93 -13.48
CA MET A 72 18.59 -8.91 -14.19
C MET A 72 17.83 -7.60 -14.45
N GLU A 73 16.50 -7.64 -14.61
CA GLU A 73 15.67 -6.44 -14.81
C GLU A 73 15.51 -5.59 -13.53
N VAL A 74 15.76 -6.17 -12.34
CA VAL A 74 15.73 -5.45 -11.05
C VAL A 74 17.13 -4.94 -10.66
N HIS A 75 17.96 -4.59 -11.64
CA HIS A 75 19.10 -3.72 -11.36
C HIS A 75 18.64 -2.26 -11.36
N ILE A 76 18.04 -1.83 -10.24
CA ILE A 76 18.03 -0.41 -9.91
C ILE A 76 19.50 -0.01 -9.89
N SER A 77 19.94 0.78 -10.88
CA SER A 77 21.34 1.18 -10.94
C SER A 77 21.68 1.89 -9.64
N ILE A 78 22.80 1.50 -9.03
CA ILE A 78 23.28 2.07 -7.75
C ILE A 78 23.27 3.60 -7.79
N GLN A 79 23.47 4.17 -8.98
CA GLN A 79 23.37 5.60 -9.27
C GLN A 79 21.98 6.20 -9.02
N LYS A 80 20.88 5.52 -9.42
CA LYS A 80 19.51 5.98 -9.13
C LYS A 80 19.18 5.89 -7.65
N ALA A 81 19.67 4.87 -6.94
CA ALA A 81 19.48 4.74 -5.50
C ALA A 81 20.16 5.90 -4.73
N TRP A 82 21.38 6.29 -5.13
CA TRP A 82 22.08 7.45 -4.57
C TRP A 82 21.35 8.78 -4.82
N GLN A 83 20.78 8.96 -6.00
CA GLN A 83 20.00 10.17 -6.30
C GLN A 83 18.75 10.27 -5.41
N ILE A 84 18.03 9.17 -5.22
CA ILE A 84 16.84 9.13 -4.35
C ILE A 84 17.24 9.41 -2.89
N ALA A 85 18.34 8.82 -2.41
CA ALA A 85 18.85 9.03 -1.06
C ALA A 85 19.32 10.49 -0.83
N ALA A 86 19.94 11.11 -1.83
CA ALA A 86 20.35 12.52 -1.75
C ALA A 86 19.15 13.47 -1.70
N VAL A 87 18.11 13.21 -2.51
CA VAL A 87 16.88 14.01 -2.50
C VAL A 87 16.14 13.88 -1.17
N SER A 88 16.05 12.67 -0.60
CA SER A 88 15.41 12.50 0.70
C SER A 88 16.20 13.17 1.83
N LEU A 89 17.54 13.08 1.81
CA LEU A 89 18.39 13.81 2.76
C LEU A 89 18.22 15.33 2.64
N ALA A 90 18.15 15.86 1.42
CA ALA A 90 17.95 17.29 1.20
C ALA A 90 16.57 17.77 1.72
N LEU A 91 15.52 16.98 1.53
CA LEU A 91 14.19 17.29 2.06
C LEU A 91 14.16 17.27 3.58
N ILE A 92 14.78 16.27 4.21
CA ILE A 92 14.86 16.18 5.67
C ILE A 92 15.68 17.35 6.23
N ALA A 93 16.84 17.65 5.65
CA ALA A 93 17.68 18.76 6.07
C ALA A 93 16.97 20.11 5.91
N GLY A 94 16.30 20.35 4.78
CA GLY A 94 15.53 21.55 4.53
C GLY A 94 14.36 21.73 5.49
N PHE A 95 13.63 20.65 5.79
CA PHE A 95 12.54 20.67 6.77
C PHE A 95 13.03 21.00 8.19
N ASN A 96 14.12 20.37 8.63
CA ASN A 96 14.70 20.65 9.95
C ASN A 96 15.25 22.09 10.04
N LEU A 97 15.85 22.60 8.97
CA LEU A 97 16.34 23.98 8.92
C LEU A 97 15.19 25.00 9.00
N ALA A 98 14.09 24.75 8.28
CA ALA A 98 12.91 25.60 8.32
C ALA A 98 12.33 25.70 9.75
N LEU A 99 12.16 24.56 10.43
CA LEU A 99 11.72 24.53 11.83
C LEU A 99 12.67 25.29 12.77
N PHE A 100 13.98 25.17 12.55
CA PHE A 100 14.97 25.84 13.38
C PHE A 100 15.02 27.36 13.14
N MET A 101 14.77 27.81 11.90
CA MET A 101 14.66 29.24 11.59
C MET A 101 13.38 29.86 12.17
N ASP A 102 12.23 29.17 12.05
CA ASP A 102 10.98 29.63 12.65
C ASP A 102 11.10 29.79 14.18
N TYR A 103 11.78 28.85 14.84
CA TYR A 103 12.07 28.93 16.27
C TYR A 103 12.97 30.12 16.66
N ARG A 104 13.85 30.57 15.76
CA ARG A 104 14.69 31.75 16.00
C ARG A 104 13.99 33.08 15.71
N GLN A 105 12.83 33.08 15.05
CA GLN A 105 12.19 34.29 14.52
C GLN A 105 11.02 34.85 15.36
N SER A 106 10.69 34.34 16.55
CA SER A 106 9.64 34.95 17.37
C SER A 106 9.90 34.84 18.87
N PRO A 107 10.05 35.99 19.58
CA PRO A 107 8.89 36.84 19.91
C PRO A 107 9.07 38.36 19.68
N THR A 108 10.17 38.86 19.13
CA THR A 108 10.48 40.31 19.15
C THR A 108 9.83 41.15 18.04
N ASP A 109 9.46 40.56 16.90
CA ASP A 109 8.89 41.32 15.78
C ASP A 109 7.38 41.58 15.89
N ALA A 110 6.65 40.75 16.65
CA ALA A 110 5.22 40.99 16.89
C ALA A 110 5.01 42.14 17.88
N ASP A 111 5.84 42.21 18.92
CA ASP A 111 5.77 43.28 19.93
C ASP A 111 6.26 44.64 19.39
N SER A 112 7.22 44.66 18.46
CA SER A 112 7.72 45.91 17.86
C SER A 112 6.67 46.57 16.95
N VAL A 113 5.97 45.79 16.13
CA VAL A 113 4.91 46.28 15.23
C VAL A 113 3.69 46.76 16.02
N LEU A 114 3.31 46.05 17.09
CA LEU A 114 2.22 46.49 17.99
C LEU A 114 2.60 47.76 18.76
N SER A 115 3.84 47.85 19.24
CA SER A 115 4.37 49.05 19.86
C SER A 115 4.32 50.25 18.91
N GLU A 116 4.78 50.08 17.67
CA GLU A 116 4.80 51.18 16.70
C GLU A 116 3.38 51.64 16.33
N TYR A 117 2.41 50.72 16.27
CA TYR A 117 1.00 51.05 16.00
C TYR A 117 0.32 51.83 17.14
N PHE A 118 0.65 51.53 18.40
CA PHE A 118 0.02 52.17 19.57
C PHE A 118 0.81 53.39 20.09
N PHE A 119 2.12 53.46 19.87
CA PHE A 119 2.99 54.53 20.37
C PHE A 119 3.38 55.57 19.31
N ALA A 120 3.20 55.30 18.01
CA ALA A 120 3.25 56.36 17.00
C ALA A 120 1.96 57.17 17.06
N GLY A 121 1.97 58.26 17.83
CA GLY A 121 0.82 59.12 18.18
C GLY A 121 0.01 59.74 17.04
N ASN A 122 0.19 59.30 15.79
CA ASN A 122 -0.48 59.79 14.59
C ASN A 122 -1.19 58.68 13.79
N ALA A 123 -0.95 57.38 14.05
CA ALA A 123 -1.52 56.30 13.24
C ALA A 123 -3.05 56.18 13.36
N GLY A 124 -3.61 56.47 14.54
CA GLY A 124 -5.06 56.50 14.77
C GLY A 124 -5.78 57.66 14.04
N MET A 125 -5.13 58.83 13.94
CA MET A 125 -5.70 60.01 13.28
C MET A 125 -5.76 59.86 11.75
N GLU A 126 -4.81 59.16 11.14
CA GLU A 126 -4.84 58.94 9.69
C GLU A 126 -5.99 58.03 9.26
N ILE A 127 -6.36 57.05 10.08
CA ILE A 127 -7.50 56.16 9.81
C ILE A 127 -8.80 56.96 9.91
N GLU A 128 -8.99 57.77 10.95
CA GLU A 128 -10.20 58.61 11.10
C GLU A 128 -10.35 59.63 9.96
N ASN A 129 -9.26 60.26 9.53
CA ASN A 129 -9.25 61.18 8.40
C ASN A 129 -9.55 60.50 7.05
N ASN A 130 -9.13 59.25 6.86
CA ASN A 130 -9.43 58.51 5.63
C ASN A 130 -10.91 58.08 5.57
N TRP A 131 -11.51 57.74 6.72
CA TRP A 131 -12.94 57.42 6.79
C TRP A 131 -13.83 58.64 6.52
N LEU A 132 -13.45 59.82 7.03
CA LEU A 132 -14.16 61.08 6.77
C LEU A 132 -14.10 61.52 5.29
N LYS A 133 -12.98 61.23 4.60
CA LYS A 133 -12.86 61.51 3.15
C LYS A 133 -13.73 60.60 2.30
N LEU A 134 -13.83 59.31 2.64
CA LEU A 134 -14.67 58.37 1.91
C LEU A 134 -16.17 58.69 2.00
N SER A 135 -16.62 59.38 3.06
CA SER A 135 -18.03 59.77 3.22
C SER A 135 -18.39 61.13 2.60
N THR A 136 -17.43 61.86 2.02
CA THR A 136 -17.67 63.19 1.43
C THR A 136 -17.54 63.25 -0.10
N ASP A 137 -17.16 62.13 -0.75
CA ASP A 137 -17.04 62.03 -2.21
C ASP A 137 -18.29 61.38 -2.89
N GLU A 138 -19.41 61.25 -2.17
CA GLU A 138 -20.72 60.98 -2.78
C GLU A 138 -21.55 62.27 -2.85
N ASP A 139 -21.25 63.14 -3.83
CA ASP A 139 -22.19 64.09 -4.48
C ASP A 139 -21.60 64.65 -5.79
#